data_AF-A0A2I0W7A8-F1
#
_entry.id   AF-A0A2I0W7A8-F1
#
_cell.length_a   1.000
_cell.length_b   1.000
_cell.length_c   1.000
_cell.angle_alpha   90.00
_cell.angle_beta   90.00
_cell.angle_gamma   90.00
#
_symmetry.space_group_name_H-M   'P 1'
#
loop_
_entity.id
_entity.type
_entity.pdbx_description
1 polymer ?
#
loop_
_entity_poly.entity_id
_entity_poly.type
_entity_poly.pdbx_seq_one_letter_code
_entity_poly.pdbx_strand_id
1 'polypeptide(L)'
;MAACARSVRELIRRFSSRTFDPPPLNPRRRVVVTGLGMVTPLGCGVDTTWRRLLEGRCGVRKLSLLDLRMEGFDEATIMHTYDQLASKVVAAVPCGKEEGEFDEKRWLQTKVK
;
A
#
# COMPACT_ATOMS: atom_id res chain seq x y z
N MET A 1 1.35 49.39 45.80
CA MET A 1 2.66 48.80 46.14
C MET A 1 2.49 47.30 46.30
N ALA A 2 3.29 46.52 45.56
CA ALA A 2 3.75 45.16 45.88
C ALA A 2 2.69 44.03 46.03
N ALA A 3 2.88 42.80 45.55
CA ALA A 3 3.86 42.26 44.64
C ALA A 3 3.34 40.92 44.09
N CYS A 4 3.73 40.68 42.84
CA CYS A 4 3.84 39.40 42.16
C CYS A 4 4.22 38.22 43.09
N ALA A 5 3.42 37.15 43.05
CA ALA A 5 3.89 35.77 43.30
C ALA A 5 2.82 34.75 42.86
N ARG A 6 2.46 34.72 41.57
CA ARG A 6 1.73 33.55 41.02
C ARG A 6 2.76 32.58 40.45
N SER A 7 3.12 31.65 41.32
CA SER A 7 3.94 30.47 41.11
C SER A 7 3.68 29.85 39.73
N VAL A 8 4.63 30.06 38.82
CA VAL A 8 4.75 29.33 37.55
C VAL A 8 5.20 27.92 37.93
N ARG A 9 4.24 27.05 38.31
CA ARG A 9 4.50 25.62 38.44
C ARG A 9 4.56 25.03 37.05
N GLU A 10 5.77 25.10 36.49
CA GLU A 10 6.44 24.03 35.76
C GLU A 10 5.49 22.95 35.25
N LEU A 11 5.05 23.13 34.01
CA LEU A 11 4.42 22.12 33.19
C LEU A 11 5.48 21.06 32.81
N ILE A 12 6.00 20.35 33.81
CA ILE A 12 6.69 19.09 33.60
C ILE A 12 5.60 18.17 33.06
N ARG A 13 5.58 18.02 31.73
CA ARG A 13 4.96 16.89 31.06
C ARG A 13 5.37 15.64 31.83
N ARG A 14 4.47 15.14 32.67
CA ARG A 14 4.48 13.76 33.15
C ARG A 14 4.39 12.91 31.90
N PHE A 15 5.53 12.68 31.27
CA PHE A 15 5.73 11.48 30.49
C PHE A 15 5.37 10.36 31.45
N SER A 16 4.21 9.77 31.22
CA SER A 16 3.82 8.52 31.82
C SER A 16 4.95 7.54 31.52
N SER A 17 5.89 7.40 32.45
CA SER A 17 6.76 6.24 32.56
C SER A 17 5.90 5.05 33.00
N ARG A 18 4.85 4.76 32.23
CA ARG A 18 4.36 3.39 32.13
C ARG A 18 5.47 2.69 31.38
N THR A 19 6.48 2.26 32.13
CA THR A 19 7.23 1.07 31.74
C THR A 19 6.14 0.05 31.48
N PHE A 20 5.92 -0.28 30.21
CA PHE A 20 5.11 -1.44 29.89
C PHE A 20 5.74 -2.58 30.67
N ASP A 21 5.03 -3.12 31.66
CA ASP A 21 5.45 -4.35 32.30
C ASP A 21 5.71 -5.35 31.18
N PRO A 22 6.84 -6.08 31.19
CA PRO A 22 7.12 -7.05 30.16
C PRO A 22 5.92 -8.00 30.06
N PRO A 23 5.42 -8.28 28.84
CA PRO A 23 4.26 -9.14 28.69
C PRO A 23 4.50 -10.44 29.48
N PRO A 24 3.49 -10.95 30.20
CA PRO A 24 3.66 -12.12 31.04
C PRO A 24 4.27 -13.24 30.19
N LEU A 25 5.24 -13.96 30.74
CA LEU A 25 5.89 -15.13 30.12
C LEU A 25 4.83 -16.22 29.91
N ASN A 26 4.00 -16.03 28.89
CA ASN A 26 3.04 -17.01 28.43
C ASN A 26 3.83 -18.17 27.82
N PRO A 27 3.49 -19.44 28.10
CA PRO A 27 4.04 -20.55 27.35
C PRO A 27 3.83 -20.26 25.87
N ARG A 28 4.95 -20.16 25.13
CA ARG A 28 5.09 -19.69 23.74
C ARG A 28 3.77 -19.80 22.95
N ARG A 29 2.97 -18.73 22.93
CA ARG A 29 1.69 -18.72 22.20
C ARG A 29 2.02 -18.91 20.72
N ARG A 30 1.58 -20.04 20.15
CA ARG A 30 1.80 -20.36 18.74
C ARG A 30 0.85 -19.52 17.90
N VAL A 31 1.41 -18.73 16.99
CA VAL A 31 0.68 -17.98 15.97
C VAL A 31 0.84 -18.73 14.66
N VAL A 32 -0.26 -18.93 13.93
CA VAL A 32 -0.28 -19.60 12.63
C VAL A 32 -1.01 -18.72 11.62
N VAL A 33 -0.66 -18.88 10.34
CA VAL A 33 -1.37 -18.23 9.23
C VAL A 33 -2.51 -19.14 8.80
N THR A 34 -3.75 -18.65 8.84
CA THR A 34 -4.97 -19.41 8.50
C THR A 34 -5.58 -19.01 7.16
N GLY A 35 -5.09 -17.95 6.53
CA GLY A 35 -5.59 -17.47 5.26
C GLY A 35 -4.56 -16.61 4.53
N LEU A 36 -4.59 -16.69 3.21
CA LEU A 36 -3.73 -15.93 2.31
C LEU A 36 -4.60 -15.24 1.25
N GLY A 37 -4.21 -14.04 0.86
CA GLY A 37 -4.83 -13.29 -0.23
C GLY A 37 -3.77 -12.41 -0.88
N MET A 38 -3.78 -12.34 -2.21
CA MET A 38 -2.80 -11.57 -2.96
C MET A 38 -3.38 -11.01 -4.26
N VAL A 39 -2.93 -9.82 -4.62
CA VAL A 39 -3.19 -9.16 -5.90
C VAL A 39 -1.83 -8.65 -6.38
N THR A 40 -1.35 -9.19 -7.50
CA THR A 40 0.03 -8.96 -7.97
C THR A 40 0.07 -8.78 -9.49
N PRO A 41 1.23 -8.34 -10.04
CA PRO A 41 1.43 -8.30 -11.49
C PRO A 41 1.36 -9.67 -12.17
N LEU A 42 1.47 -10.77 -11.40
CA LEU A 42 1.26 -12.12 -11.93
C LEU A 42 -0.22 -12.53 -11.90
N GLY A 43 -1.11 -11.75 -11.28
CA GLY A 43 -2.55 -12.00 -11.26
C GLY A 43 -3.20 -11.68 -9.92
N CYS A 44 -4.53 -11.69 -9.94
CA CYS A 44 -5.36 -11.63 -8.75
C CYS A 44 -5.63 -13.03 -8.22
N GLY A 45 -5.45 -13.24 -6.92
CA GLY A 45 -5.62 -14.54 -6.26
C GLY A 45 -4.31 -15.32 -6.06
N VAL A 46 -4.33 -16.17 -5.03
CA VAL A 46 -3.17 -16.98 -4.61
C VAL A 46 -2.81 -18.03 -5.66
N ASP A 47 -3.79 -18.78 -6.14
CA ASP A 47 -3.57 -19.86 -7.11
C ASP A 47 -3.00 -19.36 -8.44
N THR A 48 -3.57 -18.28 -8.97
CA THR A 48 -3.09 -17.67 -10.23
C THR A 48 -1.67 -17.14 -10.09
N THR A 49 -1.39 -16.41 -9.01
CA THR A 49 -0.04 -15.86 -8.79
C THR A 49 0.98 -16.98 -8.58
N TRP A 50 0.68 -17.94 -7.71
CA TRP A 50 1.61 -19.01 -7.35
C TRP A 50 1.95 -19.90 -8.54
N ARG A 51 0.95 -20.31 -9.32
CA ARG A 51 1.15 -21.09 -10.54
C ARG A 51 2.05 -20.37 -11.55
N ARG A 52 1.76 -19.10 -11.86
CA ARG A 52 2.55 -18.31 -12.80
C ARG A 52 3.97 -18.05 -12.29
N LEU A 53 4.14 -17.88 -10.98
CA LEU A 53 5.46 -17.76 -10.34
C LEU A 53 6.27 -19.04 -10.53
N LEU A 54 5.69 -20.21 -10.26
CA LEU A 54 6.35 -21.52 -10.44
C LEU A 54 6.66 -21.82 -11.92
N GLU A 55 5.84 -21.34 -12.85
CA GLU A 55 6.11 -21.40 -14.29
C GLU A 55 7.24 -20.46 -14.75
N GLY A 56 7.81 -19.64 -13.86
CA GLY A 56 8.85 -18.66 -14.19
C GLY A 56 8.32 -17.48 -15.02
N ARG A 57 7.01 -17.19 -14.96
CA ARG A 57 6.44 -16.01 -15.62
C ARG A 57 6.89 -14.74 -14.91
N CYS A 58 6.98 -13.65 -15.67
CA CYS A 58 7.31 -12.32 -15.16
C CYS A 58 6.17 -11.34 -15.47
N GLY A 59 5.76 -10.56 -14.48
CA GLY A 59 4.75 -9.49 -14.64
C GLY A 59 5.33 -8.13 -15.04
N VAL A 60 6.66 -8.03 -15.18
CA VAL A 60 7.33 -6.80 -15.61
C VAL A 60 7.22 -6.68 -17.13
N ARG A 61 6.80 -5.50 -17.59
CA ARG A 61 6.72 -5.13 -19.00
C ARG A 61 7.20 -3.70 -19.23
N LYS A 62 7.30 -3.30 -20.50
CA LYS A 62 7.53 -1.90 -20.87
C LYS A 62 6.37 -1.02 -20.37
N LEU A 63 6.70 0.15 -19.87
CA LEU A 63 5.74 1.18 -19.52
C LEU A 63 5.02 1.67 -20.79
N SER A 64 3.71 1.76 -20.74
CA SER A 64 2.88 2.32 -21.81
C SER A 64 2.34 3.69 -21.38
N LEU A 65 1.87 4.50 -22.34
CA LEU A 65 1.28 5.80 -22.03
C LEU A 65 0.03 5.67 -21.14
N LEU A 66 -0.73 4.58 -21.27
CA LEU A 66 -1.91 4.30 -20.45
C LEU A 66 -1.56 4.10 -18.96
N ASP A 67 -0.33 3.67 -18.66
CA ASP A 67 0.11 3.46 -17.28
C ASP A 67 0.43 4.77 -16.55
N LEU A 68 0.61 5.88 -17.27
CA LEU A 68 0.92 7.18 -16.68
C LEU A 68 -0.27 7.79 -15.92
N ARG A 69 -1.49 7.26 -16.13
CA ARG A 69 -2.73 7.75 -15.51
C ARG A 69 -2.94 9.25 -15.68
N MET A 70 -2.52 9.80 -16.81
CA MET A 70 -2.66 11.22 -17.17
C MET A 70 -3.92 11.44 -18.02
N GLU A 71 -5.06 10.95 -17.55
CA GLU A 71 -6.35 11.19 -18.21
C GLU A 71 -6.71 12.68 -18.12
N GLY A 72 -7.09 13.29 -19.25
CA GLY A 72 -7.46 14.71 -19.34
C GLY A 72 -6.33 15.68 -19.72
N PHE A 73 -5.12 15.19 -19.96
CA PHE A 73 -4.01 15.98 -20.51
C PHE A 73 -3.91 15.84 -22.03
N ASP A 74 -3.31 16.83 -22.69
CA ASP A 74 -3.01 16.79 -24.11
C ASP A 74 -1.90 15.78 -24.43
N GLU A 75 -1.94 15.23 -25.64
CA GLU A 75 -1.03 14.18 -26.09
C GLU A 75 0.44 14.64 -26.06
N ALA A 76 0.70 15.92 -26.34
CA ALA A 76 2.06 16.48 -26.30
C ALA A 76 2.63 16.49 -24.87
N THR A 77 1.83 16.89 -23.87
CA THR A 77 2.24 16.83 -22.45
C THR A 77 2.48 15.40 -21.98
N ILE A 78 1.64 14.45 -22.39
CA ILE A 78 1.81 13.02 -22.04
C ILE A 78 3.12 12.50 -22.63
N MET A 79 3.40 12.79 -23.90
CA MET A 79 4.63 12.35 -24.57
C MET A 79 5.88 13.01 -23.98
N HIS A 80 5.82 14.32 -23.70
CA HIS A 80 6.92 15.00 -23.03
C HIS A 80 7.25 14.35 -21.68
N THR A 81 6.22 14.04 -20.89
CA THR A 81 6.39 13.38 -19.58
C THR A 81 6.99 11.99 -19.75
N TYR A 82 6.47 11.18 -20.68
CA TYR A 82 6.99 9.84 -20.96
C TYR A 82 8.47 9.87 -21.38
N ASP A 83 8.90 10.88 -22.13
CA ASP A 83 10.28 11.01 -22.59
C ASP A 83 11.25 11.39 -21.47
N GLN A 84 10.82 12.19 -20.50
CA GLN A 84 11.63 12.56 -19.34
C GLN A 84 11.85 11.40 -18.34
N LEU A 85 11.07 10.31 -18.44
CA LEU A 85 11.23 9.17 -17.54
C LEU A 85 12.53 8.41 -17.82
N ALA A 86 13.43 8.41 -16.83
CA ALA A 86 14.66 7.61 -16.88
C ALA A 86 14.39 6.10 -16.90
N SER A 87 13.33 5.65 -16.22
CA SER A 87 12.89 4.24 -16.20
C SER A 87 11.54 4.09 -16.89
N LYS A 88 11.47 3.16 -17.85
CA LYS A 88 10.27 2.90 -18.67
C LYS A 88 9.84 1.43 -18.58
N VAL A 89 9.89 0.87 -17.37
CA VAL A 89 9.42 -0.49 -17.05
C VAL A 89 8.43 -0.45 -15.90
N VAL A 90 7.47 -1.37 -15.90
CA VAL A 90 6.40 -1.44 -14.89
C VAL A 90 5.97 -2.88 -14.67
N ALA A 91 5.53 -3.19 -13.45
CA ALA A 91 4.82 -4.42 -13.14
C ALA A 91 3.40 -4.05 -12.70
N ALA A 92 2.47 -4.02 -13.65
CA ALA A 92 1.08 -3.64 -13.41
C ALA A 92 0.23 -4.87 -13.08
N VAL A 93 -0.72 -4.71 -12.17
CA VAL A 93 -1.74 -5.73 -11.92
C VAL A 93 -2.63 -5.85 -13.16
N PRO A 94 -2.93 -7.07 -13.65
CA PRO A 94 -3.88 -7.24 -14.74
C PRO A 94 -5.29 -6.90 -14.23
N CYS A 95 -5.89 -5.86 -14.81
CA CYS A 95 -7.23 -5.40 -14.45
C CYS A 95 -8.25 -5.88 -15.50
N GLY A 96 -9.40 -6.35 -15.03
CA GLY A 96 -10.46 -6.88 -15.88
C GLY A 96 -11.45 -7.72 -15.07
N LYS A 97 -12.27 -8.50 -15.76
CA LYS A 97 -13.36 -9.29 -15.13
C LYS A 97 -13.13 -10.79 -15.20
N GLU A 98 -12.08 -11.22 -15.89
CA GLU A 98 -11.79 -12.63 -16.09
C GLU A 98 -11.06 -13.24 -14.90
N GLU A 99 -10.98 -14.57 -14.88
CA GLU A 99 -10.30 -15.30 -13.81
C GLU A 99 -8.81 -14.91 -13.74
N GLY A 100 -8.37 -14.51 -12.55
CA GLY A 100 -7.00 -14.04 -12.34
C GLY A 100 -6.76 -12.57 -12.67
N GLU A 101 -7.78 -11.81 -13.04
CA GLU A 101 -7.75 -10.35 -13.20
C GLU A 101 -8.40 -9.63 -12.03
N PHE A 102 -8.03 -8.37 -11.83
CA PHE A 102 -8.56 -7.52 -10.77
C PHE A 102 -9.73 -6.67 -11.27
N ASP A 103 -10.94 -6.92 -10.73
CA ASP A 103 -12.14 -6.13 -11.03
C ASP A 103 -12.19 -4.85 -10.18
N GLU A 104 -11.63 -3.77 -10.71
CA GLU A 104 -11.60 -2.46 -10.05
C GLU A 104 -12.99 -1.99 -9.62
N LYS A 105 -14.03 -2.21 -10.44
CA LYS A 105 -15.37 -1.71 -10.12
C LYS A 105 -15.97 -2.44 -8.93
N ARG A 106 -15.69 -3.73 -8.78
CA ARG A 106 -16.16 -4.50 -7.63
C ARG A 106 -15.51 -4.05 -6.33
N TRP A 107 -14.24 -3.66 -6.36
CA TRP A 107 -13.46 -3.35 -5.16
C TRP A 107 -13.45 -1.87 -4.78
N LEU A 108 -13.48 -0.98 -5.78
CA LEU A 108 -13.39 0.48 -5.61
C LEU A 108 -14.76 1.17 -5.58
N GLN A 109 -15.86 0.42 -5.64
CA GLN A 109 -17.18 0.97 -5.39
C GLN A 109 -17.23 1.52 -3.95
N THR A 110 -17.03 2.83 -3.82
CA THR A 110 -17.32 3.58 -2.61
C THR A 110 -18.78 3.34 -2.29
N LYS A 111 -19.09 2.83 -1.09
CA LYS A 111 -20.45 2.86 -0.56
C LYS A 111 -20.83 4.33 -0.33
N VAL A 112 -21.23 5.04 -1.38
CA VAL A 112 -21.90 6.33 -1.27
C VAL A 112 -23.29 6.01 -0.73
N LYS A 113 -23.46 6.24 0.57
CA LYS A 113 -24.78 6.40 1.18
C LYS A 113 -25.28 7.80 0.92
#